data_AF-A0A329RP12-F1
#
_entry.id   AF-A0A329RP12-F1
#
_cell.length_a   1.000
_cell.length_b   1.000
_cell.length_c   1.000
_cell.angle_alpha   90.00
_cell.angle_beta   90.00
_cell.angle_gamma   90.00
#
_symmetry.space_group_name_H-M   'P 1'
#
loop_
_entity.id
_entity.type
_entity.pdbx_description
1 polymer ?
#
loop_
_entity_poly.entity_id
_entity_poly.type
_entity_poly.pdbx_seq_one_letter_code
_entity_poly.pdbx_strand_id
1 'polypeptide(L)'
;MSATWWALQVLSGAHNPTETLRVFPSSLIQGYLGEGLIRDSPLVQDILGGDTTPRDYALFLESETKTSTENCSTAPLFNPAIYNFDFLSERYQGIIDDTKYNITHLDDLELVVIVVDCTFRQILVGDPSVLRVFNLVRSRADPSELYLITVSLNVQEYELRNLKKKGSALVGMLTLVQDMQAEKVQSFYMVATSYPYERVPSFEMYELVGVTSQSFLELRSIPRDPLTHPVKHLLTARKRGFFNGDAQRNVRVMYSILDGLNAKTALTRWEWIGEAVIVDSWAWVHCIHFFFGLQTIYSLIVLFLVTYQKFRSGKVWIGDPFSSISTADLVLRGFLVLFSCFLDNFWSVNEYAMSRASMLTGSQTVRVHKAIMHADIMAIFLSLVGFISAIFRERIDPSIAIFLFEFIHKYRLTLVHTAPAVVEKISTYSGIQWERGIAKVTPVTAAMSPMRMWSSFQFPAKDPVFIIVSFFPTTYLLVAMSALAILRKIYQYRFPERVHVRSSQSTDTSGSEKAAMSTKGIVTNFEISTGAMLRTRFGLISDYNNYVYFKGMKFASPDGVYGSGYVVVNGKFLVSTKKLLAIVLIKLLHARFTNVYAYEVDGNTVKDTARLVYPNTFMWSDLWRLNVTVLL
;
A
#
# COMPACT_ATOMS: atom_id res chain seq x y z
N MET A 1 5.97 -13.12 8.22
CA MET A 1 7.09 -13.35 7.28
C MET A 1 7.13 -12.29 6.18
N SER A 2 6.13 -12.20 5.30
CA SER A 2 6.13 -11.18 4.22
C SER A 2 6.21 -9.75 4.74
N ALA A 3 5.47 -9.40 5.80
CA ALA A 3 5.55 -8.08 6.44
C ALA A 3 6.99 -7.71 6.86
N THR A 4 7.72 -8.64 7.48
CA THR A 4 9.13 -8.47 7.88
C THR A 4 10.04 -8.25 6.68
N TRP A 5 9.87 -9.04 5.62
CA TRP A 5 10.66 -8.88 4.40
C TRP A 5 10.49 -7.48 3.80
N TRP A 6 9.24 -7.02 3.68
CA TRP A 6 8.96 -5.68 3.17
C TRP A 6 9.46 -4.57 4.12
N ALA A 7 9.38 -4.78 5.43
CA ALA A 7 9.94 -3.85 6.41
C ALA A 7 11.46 -3.64 6.21
N LEU A 8 12.21 -4.71 5.95
CA LEU A 8 13.64 -4.63 5.64
C LEU A 8 13.90 -3.86 4.34
N GLN A 9 13.07 -4.04 3.32
CA GLN A 9 13.19 -3.28 2.07
C GLN A 9 12.93 -1.78 2.29
N VAL A 10 11.88 -1.43 3.03
CA VAL A 10 11.55 -0.02 3.36
C VAL A 10 12.67 0.63 4.19
N LEU A 11 13.27 -0.09 5.14
CA LEU A 11 14.42 0.40 5.91
C LEU A 11 15.64 0.69 5.02
N SER A 12 15.92 -0.21 4.08
CA SER A 12 17.04 -0.04 3.15
C SER A 12 16.79 1.03 2.08
N GLY A 13 15.55 1.54 1.98
CA GLY A 13 15.13 2.41 0.88
C GLY A 13 15.28 1.74 -0.48
N ALA A 14 15.04 0.42 -0.54
CA ALA A 14 15.24 -0.36 -1.76
C ALA A 14 14.37 0.19 -2.90
N HIS A 15 14.96 0.21 -4.10
CA HIS A 15 14.28 0.64 -5.31
C HIS A 15 13.08 -0.26 -5.60
N ASN A 16 11.92 0.35 -5.83
CA ASN A 16 10.74 -0.39 -6.29
C ASN A 16 10.84 -0.65 -7.79
N PRO A 17 10.17 -1.70 -8.31
CA PRO A 17 10.10 -1.93 -9.75
C PRO A 17 9.60 -0.69 -10.49
N THR A 18 10.21 -0.41 -11.63
CA THR A 18 9.75 0.62 -12.54
C THR A 18 8.34 0.30 -13.03
N GLU A 19 7.43 1.28 -12.97
CA GLU A 19 6.06 1.13 -13.39
C GLU A 19 5.56 2.37 -14.14
N THR A 20 4.55 2.19 -14.97
CA THR A 20 3.80 3.31 -15.56
C THR A 20 2.99 3.99 -14.47
N LEU A 21 3.44 5.16 -14.03
CA LEU A 21 2.83 5.89 -12.93
C LEU A 21 1.70 6.79 -13.41
N ARG A 22 1.75 7.27 -14.66
CA ARG A 22 0.65 8.01 -15.27
C ARG A 22 0.73 8.04 -16.79
N VAL A 23 -0.42 8.18 -17.45
CA VAL A 23 -0.52 8.39 -18.89
C VAL A 23 -1.38 9.62 -19.13
N PHE A 24 -0.91 10.55 -19.95
CA PHE A 24 -1.69 11.72 -20.36
C PHE A 24 -2.15 11.52 -21.80
N PRO A 25 -3.40 11.06 -21.99
CA PRO A 25 -3.98 10.96 -23.32
C PRO A 25 -4.35 12.34 -23.87
N SER A 26 -4.26 12.46 -25.19
CA SER A 26 -4.88 13.48 -26.05
C SER A 26 -5.63 12.71 -27.14
N SER A 27 -6.96 12.62 -27.01
CA SER A 27 -7.77 11.70 -27.82
C SER A 27 -8.32 12.30 -29.10
N LEU A 28 -8.50 13.63 -29.18
CA LEU A 28 -9.13 14.25 -30.35
C LEU A 28 -8.12 14.51 -31.46
N ILE A 29 -6.90 14.92 -31.09
CA ILE A 29 -5.91 15.39 -32.06
C ILE A 29 -5.67 14.39 -33.20
N GLN A 30 -5.67 13.09 -32.91
CA GLN A 30 -5.44 12.07 -33.93
C GLN A 30 -6.53 12.07 -35.02
N GLY A 31 -7.81 12.19 -34.65
CA GLY A 31 -8.90 12.23 -35.62
C GLY A 31 -8.82 13.45 -36.53
N TYR A 32 -8.43 14.59 -35.96
CA TYR A 32 -8.22 15.83 -36.70
C TYR A 32 -7.00 15.79 -37.63
N LEU A 33 -6.00 14.97 -37.35
CA LEU A 33 -4.81 14.82 -38.20
C LEU A 33 -4.97 13.74 -39.29
N GLY A 34 -5.93 12.83 -39.14
CA GLY A 34 -6.12 11.71 -40.06
C GLY A 34 -4.98 10.69 -39.98
N GLU A 35 -4.80 9.93 -41.05
CA GLU A 35 -3.88 8.79 -41.12
C GLU A 35 -2.79 8.97 -42.20
N GLY A 36 -2.54 10.20 -42.67
CA GLY A 36 -1.56 10.50 -43.72
C GLY A 36 -0.82 11.82 -43.52
N LEU A 37 -0.52 12.51 -44.61
CA LEU A 37 0.17 13.81 -44.59
C LEU A 37 -0.65 14.86 -43.83
N ILE A 38 0.02 15.70 -43.05
CA ILE A 38 -0.64 16.77 -42.26
C ILE A 38 -1.41 17.73 -43.17
N ARG A 39 -0.92 17.98 -44.39
CA ARG A 39 -1.61 18.82 -45.38
C ARG A 39 -3.01 18.31 -45.72
N ASP A 40 -3.19 17.01 -45.81
CA ASP A 40 -4.44 16.37 -46.24
C ASP A 40 -5.35 16.06 -45.05
N SER A 41 -4.96 16.50 -43.85
CA SER A 41 -5.71 16.23 -42.62
C SER A 41 -7.05 16.99 -42.56
N PRO A 42 -8.06 16.44 -41.87
CA PRO A 42 -9.32 17.15 -41.58
C PRO A 42 -9.11 18.52 -40.90
N LEU A 43 -8.09 18.65 -40.06
CA LEU A 43 -7.71 19.92 -39.44
C LEU A 43 -7.42 21.00 -40.49
N VAL A 44 -6.67 20.66 -41.54
CA VAL A 44 -6.29 21.62 -42.57
C VAL A 44 -7.41 21.80 -43.59
N GLN A 45 -7.98 20.70 -44.08
CA GLN A 45 -8.95 20.74 -45.17
C GLN A 45 -10.35 21.18 -44.72
N ASP A 46 -10.85 20.60 -43.62
CA ASP A 46 -12.25 20.81 -43.21
C ASP A 46 -12.38 21.96 -42.21
N ILE A 47 -11.46 22.06 -41.23
CA ILE A 47 -11.55 23.07 -40.16
C ILE A 47 -10.99 24.42 -40.60
N LEU A 48 -9.82 24.42 -41.27
CA LEU A 48 -9.21 25.64 -41.79
C LEU A 48 -9.62 25.96 -43.23
N GLY A 49 -10.42 25.11 -43.88
CA GLY A 49 -10.87 25.33 -45.27
C GLY A 49 -9.74 25.34 -46.30
N GLY A 50 -8.62 24.66 -46.01
CA GLY A 50 -7.41 24.67 -46.83
C GLY A 50 -6.57 25.95 -46.71
N ASP A 51 -6.97 26.91 -45.87
CA ASP A 51 -6.25 28.18 -45.69
C ASP A 51 -5.22 28.08 -44.55
N THR A 52 -3.94 28.15 -44.94
CA THR A 52 -2.79 28.07 -44.04
C THR A 52 -2.21 29.42 -43.67
N THR A 53 -2.94 30.53 -43.87
CA THR A 53 -2.48 31.84 -43.42
C THR A 53 -2.42 31.92 -41.88
N PRO A 54 -1.38 32.55 -41.30
CA PRO A 54 -1.22 32.67 -39.85
C PRO A 54 -2.46 33.23 -39.14
N ARG A 55 -2.77 32.67 -37.97
CA ARG A 55 -3.89 33.05 -37.11
C ARG A 55 -3.40 33.74 -35.84
N ASP A 56 -4.23 34.63 -35.32
CA ASP A 56 -4.06 35.37 -34.07
C ASP A 56 -4.87 34.79 -32.90
N TYR A 57 -5.30 33.53 -33.04
CA TYR A 57 -6.07 32.80 -32.03
C TYR A 57 -5.55 31.37 -31.85
N ALA A 58 -5.88 30.77 -30.70
CA ALA A 58 -5.67 29.35 -30.45
C ALA A 58 -6.95 28.58 -30.77
N LEU A 59 -6.82 27.42 -31.42
CA LEU A 59 -7.94 26.53 -31.77
C LEU A 59 -8.06 25.42 -30.73
N PHE A 60 -9.23 25.32 -30.10
CA PHE A 60 -9.56 24.34 -29.08
C PHE A 60 -10.41 23.22 -29.68
N LEU A 61 -9.95 21.97 -29.59
CA LEU A 61 -10.69 20.79 -30.03
C LEU A 61 -11.58 20.31 -28.88
N GLU A 62 -12.90 20.51 -28.96
CA GLU A 62 -13.84 20.18 -27.86
C GLU A 62 -14.46 18.78 -27.99
N SER A 63 -14.71 18.34 -29.22
CA SER A 63 -15.18 16.99 -29.56
C SER A 63 -14.62 16.57 -30.92
N GLU A 64 -15.04 15.43 -31.46
CA GLU A 64 -14.61 14.98 -32.81
C GLU A 64 -15.06 15.92 -33.95
N THR A 65 -16.06 16.76 -33.70
CA THR A 65 -16.67 17.63 -34.73
C THR A 65 -16.81 19.08 -34.31
N LYS A 66 -16.55 19.41 -33.04
CA LYS A 66 -16.73 20.76 -32.49
C LYS A 66 -15.39 21.36 -32.09
N THR A 67 -15.12 22.54 -32.61
CA THR A 67 -13.97 23.38 -32.23
C THR A 67 -14.45 24.70 -31.62
N SER A 68 -13.54 25.37 -30.91
CA SER A 68 -13.75 26.67 -30.26
C SER A 68 -12.49 27.51 -30.42
N THR A 69 -12.59 28.83 -30.38
CA THR A 69 -11.44 29.75 -30.39
C THR A 69 -11.27 30.47 -29.05
N GLU A 70 -12.17 30.23 -28.10
CA GLU A 70 -12.18 30.94 -26.81
C GLU A 70 -11.61 30.10 -25.66
N ASN A 71 -12.07 28.85 -25.52
CA ASN A 71 -11.69 27.97 -24.41
C ASN A 71 -12.10 26.51 -24.67
N CYS A 72 -11.72 25.64 -23.72
CA CYS A 72 -12.25 24.28 -23.59
C CYS A 72 -13.51 24.26 -22.69
N SER A 73 -14.70 24.43 -23.26
CA SER A 73 -15.94 24.52 -22.46
C SER A 73 -16.29 23.26 -21.66
N THR A 74 -15.79 22.10 -22.10
CA THR A 74 -15.99 20.80 -21.45
C THR A 74 -15.05 20.54 -20.28
N ALA A 75 -14.03 21.40 -20.07
CA ALA A 75 -13.03 21.23 -19.03
C ALA A 75 -13.27 22.20 -17.84
N PRO A 76 -13.81 21.73 -16.70
CA PRO A 76 -14.20 22.60 -15.60
C PRO A 76 -13.02 23.30 -14.90
N LEU A 77 -11.82 22.73 -15.00
CA LEU A 77 -10.59 23.26 -14.41
C LEU A 77 -9.65 23.87 -15.46
N PHE A 78 -10.20 24.28 -16.61
CA PHE A 78 -9.45 24.95 -17.66
C PHE A 78 -8.78 26.23 -17.14
N ASN A 79 -7.49 26.39 -17.46
CA ASN A 79 -6.72 27.56 -17.05
C ASN A 79 -6.46 28.46 -18.27
N PRO A 80 -7.26 29.54 -18.45
CA PRO A 80 -7.09 30.44 -19.59
C PRO A 80 -5.76 31.21 -19.56
N ALA A 81 -5.11 31.35 -18.40
CA ALA A 81 -3.82 32.02 -18.31
C ALA A 81 -2.67 31.17 -18.91
N ILE A 82 -2.82 29.85 -18.94
CA ILE A 82 -1.85 28.93 -19.57
C ILE A 82 -2.22 28.69 -21.04
N TYR A 83 -3.51 28.56 -21.34
CA TYR A 83 -4.01 28.21 -22.66
C TYR A 83 -4.69 29.41 -23.34
N ASN A 84 -3.92 30.46 -23.61
CA ASN A 84 -4.33 31.59 -24.45
C ASN A 84 -3.31 31.82 -25.56
N PHE A 85 -3.74 32.47 -26.63
CA PHE A 85 -2.90 32.70 -27.80
C PHE A 85 -1.62 33.49 -27.47
N ASP A 86 -1.73 34.60 -26.73
CA ASP A 86 -0.57 35.46 -26.41
C ASP A 86 0.53 34.68 -25.69
N PHE A 87 0.17 33.95 -24.63
CA PHE A 87 1.10 33.15 -23.86
C PHE A 87 1.71 32.00 -24.69
N LEU A 88 0.90 31.29 -25.48
CA LEU A 88 1.37 30.14 -26.25
C LEU A 88 2.23 30.56 -27.46
N SER A 89 1.86 31.64 -28.15
CA SER A 89 2.60 32.18 -29.30
C SER A 89 3.93 32.80 -28.88
N GLU A 90 3.97 33.56 -27.77
CA GLU A 90 5.22 34.08 -27.19
C GLU A 90 6.19 32.93 -26.83
N ARG A 91 5.65 31.84 -26.26
CA ARG A 91 6.45 30.65 -25.91
C ARG A 91 6.95 29.91 -27.15
N TYR A 92 6.11 29.75 -28.17
CA TYR A 92 6.54 29.16 -29.43
C TYR A 92 7.69 29.97 -30.04
N GLN A 93 7.52 31.29 -30.16
CA GLN A 93 8.55 32.16 -30.73
C GLN A 93 9.86 32.09 -29.92
N GLY A 94 9.79 32.16 -28.58
CA GLY A 94 10.95 32.01 -27.72
C GLY A 94 11.67 30.68 -27.89
N ILE A 95 10.93 29.58 -28.08
CA ILE A 95 11.51 28.27 -28.39
C ILE A 95 12.28 28.31 -29.71
N ILE A 96 11.70 28.86 -30.79
CA ILE A 96 12.36 28.93 -32.09
C ILE A 96 13.64 29.78 -31.99
N ASP A 97 13.54 30.97 -31.41
CA ASP A 97 14.67 31.89 -31.26
C ASP A 97 15.82 31.31 -30.42
N ASP A 98 15.48 30.58 -29.36
CA ASP A 98 16.46 29.98 -28.48
C ASP A 98 17.03 28.66 -29.03
N THR A 99 16.41 28.00 -30.00
CA THR A 99 16.83 26.67 -30.48
C THR A 99 17.37 26.65 -31.91
N LYS A 100 17.23 27.74 -32.68
CA LYS A 100 17.68 27.86 -34.08
C LYS A 100 19.17 27.64 -34.31
N TYR A 101 20.02 27.81 -33.29
CA TYR A 101 21.46 27.52 -33.40
C TYR A 101 21.75 26.02 -33.58
N ASN A 102 20.79 25.15 -33.26
CA ASN A 102 20.91 23.70 -33.40
C ASN A 102 19.91 23.14 -34.42
N ILE A 103 18.64 23.55 -34.32
CA ILE A 103 17.58 23.08 -35.23
C ILE A 103 17.28 24.19 -36.25
N THR A 104 18.15 24.35 -37.23
CA THR A 104 18.03 25.44 -38.23
C THR A 104 16.72 25.38 -39.01
N HIS A 105 16.20 24.17 -39.26
CA HIS A 105 14.96 23.97 -40.01
C HIS A 105 13.72 24.59 -39.32
N LEU A 106 13.76 24.80 -37.99
CA LEU A 106 12.64 25.44 -37.28
C LEU A 106 12.50 26.93 -37.62
N ASP A 107 13.58 27.60 -38.05
CA ASP A 107 13.58 29.02 -38.43
C ASP A 107 12.87 29.25 -39.79
N ASP A 108 12.91 28.23 -40.65
CA ASP A 108 12.24 28.22 -41.96
C ASP A 108 10.72 27.99 -41.87
N LEU A 109 10.21 27.70 -40.67
CA LEU A 109 8.80 27.41 -40.43
C LEU A 109 8.05 28.65 -39.92
N GLU A 110 6.83 28.81 -40.40
CA GLU A 110 5.90 29.86 -39.98
C GLU A 110 4.71 29.23 -39.26
N LEU A 111 4.37 29.78 -38.08
CA LEU A 111 3.23 29.34 -37.29
C LEU A 111 1.91 29.68 -37.99
N VAL A 112 1.12 28.65 -38.31
CA VAL A 112 -0.22 28.79 -38.89
C VAL A 112 -1.24 28.97 -37.77
N VAL A 113 -1.35 27.99 -36.88
CA VAL A 113 -2.30 28.03 -35.75
C VAL A 113 -1.82 27.14 -34.61
N ILE A 114 -2.11 27.54 -33.38
CA ILE A 114 -1.86 26.75 -32.17
C ILE A 114 -3.11 25.95 -31.85
N VAL A 115 -2.99 24.63 -31.78
CA VAL A 115 -4.09 23.71 -31.50
C VAL A 115 -3.97 23.12 -30.11
N VAL A 116 -5.06 23.15 -29.36
CA VAL A 116 -5.19 22.63 -28.01
C VAL A 116 -6.24 21.52 -28.00
N ASP A 117 -5.82 20.29 -27.67
CA ASP A 117 -6.74 19.18 -27.47
C ASP A 117 -7.36 19.25 -26.07
N CYS A 118 -8.65 19.59 -25.97
CA CYS A 118 -9.35 19.74 -24.69
C CYS A 118 -9.51 18.44 -23.91
N THR A 119 -9.29 17.28 -24.55
CA THR A 119 -9.27 15.98 -23.86
C THR A 119 -7.95 15.69 -23.18
N PHE A 120 -6.93 16.54 -23.35
CA PHE A 120 -5.65 16.39 -22.66
C PHE A 120 -5.86 16.34 -21.15
N ARG A 121 -5.49 15.20 -20.54
CA ARG A 121 -5.83 14.90 -19.13
C ARG A 121 -5.43 16.00 -18.15
N GLN A 122 -4.35 16.75 -18.40
CA GLN A 122 -3.90 17.81 -17.50
C GLN A 122 -4.76 19.06 -17.53
N ILE A 123 -5.44 19.34 -18.65
CA ILE A 123 -6.46 20.40 -18.74
C ILE A 123 -7.67 20.01 -17.87
N LEU A 124 -8.13 18.76 -17.98
CA LEU A 124 -9.29 18.27 -17.23
C LEU A 124 -9.10 18.29 -15.71
N VAL A 125 -7.87 18.05 -15.23
CA VAL A 125 -7.54 18.09 -13.79
C VAL A 125 -6.95 19.42 -13.33
N GLY A 126 -6.80 20.40 -14.22
CA GLY A 126 -6.21 21.69 -13.92
C GLY A 126 -4.78 21.64 -13.39
N ASP A 127 -3.90 20.77 -13.93
CA ASP A 127 -2.50 20.69 -13.48
C ASP A 127 -1.67 21.84 -14.08
N PRO A 128 -1.21 22.81 -13.26
CA PRO A 128 -0.48 23.99 -13.77
C PRO A 128 1.01 23.70 -14.05
N SER A 129 1.49 22.48 -13.82
CA SER A 129 2.90 22.10 -14.00
C SER A 129 3.21 21.47 -15.35
N VAL A 130 2.19 21.23 -16.17
CA VAL A 130 2.31 20.54 -17.47
C VAL A 130 1.49 21.28 -18.50
N LEU A 131 2.07 21.47 -19.68
CA LEU A 131 1.45 22.08 -20.85
C LEU A 131 1.75 21.19 -22.05
N ARG A 132 0.76 21.00 -22.92
CA ARG A 132 0.95 20.34 -24.21
C ARG A 132 0.07 20.98 -25.25
N VAL A 133 0.68 21.36 -26.38
CA VAL A 133 0.02 22.02 -27.51
C VAL A 133 0.58 21.48 -28.82
N PHE A 134 -0.20 21.64 -29.88
CA PHE A 134 0.12 21.17 -31.23
C PHE A 134 0.15 22.38 -32.16
N ASN A 135 1.34 22.78 -32.58
CA ASN A 135 1.51 23.94 -33.45
C ASN A 135 1.50 23.45 -34.90
N LEU A 136 0.49 23.86 -35.66
CA LEU A 136 0.49 23.67 -37.12
C LEU A 136 1.40 24.74 -37.72
N VAL A 137 2.37 24.31 -38.50
CA VAL A 137 3.37 25.19 -39.11
C VAL A 137 3.54 24.86 -40.58
N ARG A 138 3.90 25.86 -41.38
CA ARG A 138 4.19 25.71 -42.81
C ARG A 138 5.59 26.17 -43.15
N SER A 139 6.18 25.63 -44.21
CA SER A 139 7.44 26.18 -44.73
C SER A 139 7.23 27.58 -45.30
N ARG A 140 8.16 28.49 -45.00
CA ARG A 140 8.21 29.84 -45.60
C ARG A 140 8.55 29.79 -47.10
N ALA A 141 9.29 28.77 -47.52
CA ALA A 141 9.70 28.59 -48.91
C ALA A 141 8.59 27.93 -49.75
N ASP A 142 7.91 26.92 -49.19
CA ASP A 142 6.76 26.25 -49.81
C ASP A 142 5.59 26.16 -48.81
N PRO A 143 4.58 27.04 -48.93
CA PRO A 143 3.39 27.00 -48.07
C PRO A 143 2.57 25.72 -48.16
N SER A 144 2.87 24.84 -49.13
CA SER A 144 2.24 23.54 -49.31
C SER A 144 2.85 22.45 -48.42
N GLU A 145 4.06 22.67 -47.91
CA GLU A 145 4.68 21.80 -46.90
C GLU A 145 4.22 22.19 -45.50
N LEU A 146 3.45 21.30 -44.88
CA LEU A 146 2.90 21.47 -43.54
C LEU A 146 3.47 20.43 -42.57
N TYR A 147 3.75 20.90 -41.36
CA TYR A 147 4.23 20.08 -40.27
C TYR A 147 3.41 20.36 -39.02
N LEU A 148 3.33 19.38 -38.14
CA LEU A 148 2.82 19.54 -36.80
C LEU A 148 3.98 19.46 -35.81
N ILE A 149 4.21 20.54 -35.07
CA ILE A 149 5.17 20.58 -33.97
C ILE A 149 4.41 20.42 -32.67
N THR A 150 4.58 19.26 -32.04
CA THR A 150 4.07 19.05 -30.68
C THR A 150 5.05 19.61 -29.67
N VAL A 151 4.56 20.50 -28.82
CA VAL A 151 5.32 21.11 -27.74
C VAL A 151 4.81 20.55 -26.43
N SER A 152 5.58 19.67 -25.81
CA SER A 152 5.28 19.07 -24.50
C SER A 152 6.19 19.71 -23.45
N LEU A 153 5.62 20.57 -22.61
CA LEU A 153 6.33 21.37 -21.61
C LEU A 153 5.95 20.92 -20.21
N ASN A 154 6.91 20.72 -19.32
CA ASN A 154 6.60 20.46 -17.94
C ASN A 154 7.65 20.99 -16.96
N VAL A 155 7.18 21.49 -15.82
CA VAL A 155 8.03 22.00 -14.75
C VAL A 155 8.52 20.83 -13.89
N GLN A 156 9.84 20.64 -13.82
CA GLN A 156 10.51 19.56 -13.11
C GLN A 156 11.51 20.11 -12.09
N GLU A 157 11.94 19.24 -11.17
CA GLU A 157 13.18 19.47 -10.44
C GLU A 157 14.38 19.13 -11.34
N TYR A 158 15.44 19.92 -11.22
CA TYR A 158 16.72 19.62 -11.84
C TYR A 158 17.87 19.62 -10.83
N GLU A 159 18.91 18.85 -11.15
CA GLU A 159 20.15 18.76 -10.39
C GLU A 159 21.35 18.77 -11.35
N LEU A 160 22.33 19.64 -11.08
CA LEU A 160 23.64 19.69 -11.71
C LEU A 160 24.67 19.28 -10.67
N ARG A 161 24.94 17.97 -10.57
CA ARG A 161 25.78 17.40 -9.49
C ARG A 161 27.19 17.99 -9.47
N ASN A 162 27.80 18.17 -10.63
CA ASN A 162 29.15 18.73 -10.78
C ASN A 162 29.26 20.18 -10.28
N LEU A 163 28.16 20.94 -10.36
CA LEU A 163 28.09 22.35 -9.94
C LEU A 163 27.39 22.53 -8.59
N LYS A 164 26.93 21.45 -7.94
CA LYS A 164 26.10 21.46 -6.73
C LYS A 164 24.89 22.40 -6.85
N LYS A 165 24.33 22.56 -8.05
CA LYS A 165 23.13 23.37 -8.30
C LYS A 165 21.89 22.49 -8.37
N LYS A 166 20.79 22.98 -7.81
CA LYS A 166 19.47 22.35 -7.87
C LYS A 166 18.40 23.44 -7.96
N GLY A 167 17.26 23.12 -8.56
CA GLY A 167 16.15 24.06 -8.65
C GLY A 167 15.01 23.51 -9.49
N SER A 168 14.14 24.41 -9.95
CA SER A 168 13.11 24.09 -10.93
C SER A 168 13.60 24.37 -12.36
N ALA A 169 13.12 23.59 -13.31
CA ALA A 169 13.35 23.84 -14.72
C ALA A 169 12.08 23.52 -15.52
N LEU A 170 11.87 24.26 -16.61
CA LEU A 170 10.91 23.91 -17.63
C LEU A 170 11.60 22.98 -18.63
N VAL A 171 11.20 21.72 -18.63
CA VAL A 171 11.67 20.73 -19.61
C VAL A 171 10.69 20.71 -20.77
N GLY A 172 11.19 20.95 -21.96
CA GLY A 172 10.46 20.91 -23.22
C GLY A 172 10.89 19.72 -24.07
N MET A 173 9.91 19.03 -24.62
CA MET A 173 10.08 18.00 -25.64
C MET A 173 9.34 18.45 -26.88
N LEU A 174 10.09 18.66 -27.97
CA LEU A 174 9.57 19.00 -29.29
C LEU A 174 9.47 17.73 -30.12
N THR A 175 8.38 17.53 -30.82
CA THR A 175 8.23 16.41 -31.77
C THR A 175 7.68 16.94 -33.07
N LEU A 176 8.39 16.68 -34.17
CA LEU A 176 8.01 17.12 -35.51
C LEU A 176 7.35 15.96 -36.26
N VAL A 177 6.17 16.20 -36.82
CA VAL A 177 5.40 15.23 -37.59
C VAL A 177 4.95 15.84 -38.91
N GLN A 178 5.31 15.21 -40.03
CA GLN A 178 4.84 15.58 -41.37
C GLN A 178 3.81 14.56 -41.91
N ASP A 179 3.93 13.32 -41.48
CA ASP A 179 3.07 12.20 -41.88
C ASP A 179 2.70 11.37 -40.64
N MET A 180 1.40 11.11 -40.47
CA MET A 180 0.87 10.27 -39.40
C MET A 180 1.24 8.79 -39.55
N GLN A 181 1.70 8.37 -40.72
CA GLN A 181 2.20 7.01 -40.97
C GLN A 181 3.66 6.80 -40.55
N ALA A 182 4.36 7.86 -40.10
CA ALA A 182 5.76 7.75 -39.71
C ALA A 182 5.95 6.79 -38.52
N GLU A 183 6.75 5.74 -38.74
CA GLU A 183 7.08 4.74 -37.71
C GLU A 183 7.96 5.28 -36.59
N LYS A 184 8.77 6.31 -36.90
CA LYS A 184 9.65 6.99 -35.97
C LYS A 184 9.59 8.49 -36.20
N VAL A 185 9.36 9.25 -35.14
CA VAL A 185 9.42 10.70 -35.17
C VAL A 185 10.67 11.20 -34.45
N GLN A 186 11.21 12.31 -34.93
CA GLN A 186 12.34 12.97 -34.28
C GLN A 186 11.84 13.80 -33.10
N SER A 187 12.46 13.61 -31.94
CA SER A 187 12.20 14.40 -30.75
C SER A 187 13.43 15.18 -30.30
N PHE A 188 13.22 16.43 -29.88
CA PHE A 188 14.27 17.29 -29.36
C PHE A 188 13.99 17.68 -27.92
N TYR A 189 15.03 17.76 -27.09
CA TYR A 189 14.92 18.18 -25.71
C TYR A 189 15.50 19.58 -25.54
N MET A 190 14.78 20.40 -24.79
CA MET A 190 15.22 21.73 -24.42
C MET A 190 14.87 21.98 -22.96
N VAL A 191 15.71 22.76 -22.27
CA VAL A 191 15.49 23.04 -20.85
C VAL A 191 15.74 24.51 -20.57
N ALA A 192 14.80 25.14 -19.88
CA ALA A 192 14.97 26.45 -19.27
C ALA A 192 15.06 26.29 -17.75
N THR A 193 16.27 26.41 -17.21
CA THR A 193 16.48 26.43 -15.76
C THR A 193 15.86 27.68 -15.13
N SER A 194 15.50 27.64 -13.84
CA SER A 194 14.91 28.76 -13.08
C SER A 194 13.44 29.07 -13.39
N TYR A 195 12.87 28.57 -14.48
CA TYR A 195 11.42 28.63 -14.69
C TYR A 195 10.67 27.79 -13.64
N PRO A 196 9.50 28.20 -13.10
CA PRO A 196 8.64 29.32 -13.48
C PRO A 196 8.88 30.62 -12.67
N TYR A 197 10.10 30.84 -12.18
CA TYR A 197 10.45 32.03 -11.39
C TYR A 197 11.02 33.18 -12.24
N GLU A 198 10.84 33.10 -13.56
CA GLU A 198 11.25 34.09 -14.57
C GLU A 198 10.09 34.31 -15.54
N ARG A 199 10.00 35.51 -16.13
CA ARG A 199 8.92 35.87 -17.09
C ARG A 199 9.05 35.15 -18.42
N VAL A 200 10.26 35.19 -18.97
CA VAL A 200 10.59 34.59 -20.27
C VAL A 200 11.60 33.48 -20.00
N PRO A 201 11.28 32.21 -20.29
CA PRO A 201 12.21 31.12 -20.17
C PRO A 201 13.30 31.27 -21.23
N SER A 202 14.56 31.05 -20.84
CA SER A 202 15.66 30.92 -21.80
C SER A 202 15.96 29.44 -22.00
N PHE A 203 15.67 28.93 -23.19
CA PHE A 203 15.87 27.53 -23.52
C PHE A 203 17.31 27.26 -23.99
N GLU A 204 17.90 26.21 -23.42
CA GLU A 204 19.11 25.58 -23.93
C GLU A 204 18.75 24.21 -24.53
N MET A 205 19.44 23.80 -25.59
CA MET A 205 19.22 22.52 -26.25
C MET A 205 19.93 21.40 -25.49
N TYR A 206 19.34 20.22 -25.47
CA TYR A 206 19.89 19.05 -24.80
C TYR A 206 19.72 17.79 -25.66
N GLU A 207 20.70 16.90 -25.54
CA GLU A 207 20.62 15.53 -26.04
C GLU A 207 20.23 14.59 -24.89
N LEU A 208 19.38 13.62 -25.20
CA LEU A 208 19.04 12.56 -24.27
C LEU A 208 20.21 11.58 -24.15
N VAL A 209 20.81 11.48 -22.96
CA VAL A 209 21.87 10.51 -22.67
C VAL A 209 21.27 9.18 -22.22
N GLY A 210 20.25 9.24 -21.36
CA GLY A 210 19.59 8.05 -20.83
C GLY A 210 18.81 8.32 -19.55
N VAL A 211 18.58 7.24 -18.80
CA VAL A 211 17.87 7.28 -17.51
C VAL A 211 18.78 6.66 -16.45
N THR A 212 18.95 7.37 -15.34
CA THR A 212 19.76 6.92 -14.20
C THR A 212 19.04 5.82 -13.42
N SER A 213 19.77 5.10 -12.55
CA SER A 213 19.19 4.08 -11.65
C SER A 213 18.16 4.63 -10.65
N GLN A 214 18.09 5.96 -10.49
CA GLN A 214 17.15 6.65 -9.59
C GLN A 214 15.96 7.27 -10.35
N SER A 215 15.71 6.82 -11.59
CA SER A 215 14.64 7.33 -12.47
C SER A 215 14.74 8.82 -12.81
N PHE A 216 15.94 9.41 -12.79
CA PHE A 216 16.19 10.74 -13.38
C PHE A 216 16.50 10.62 -14.86
N LEU A 217 15.96 11.54 -15.65
CA LEU A 217 16.34 11.75 -17.03
C LEU A 217 17.70 12.45 -17.07
N GLU A 218 18.67 11.88 -17.77
CA GLU A 218 19.99 12.48 -17.96
C GLU A 218 20.05 13.16 -19.32
N LEU A 219 20.32 14.47 -19.29
CA LEU A 219 20.34 15.36 -20.43
C LEU A 219 21.72 16.03 -20.54
N ARG A 220 22.31 16.03 -21.73
CA ARG A 220 23.59 16.68 -22.03
C ARG A 220 23.35 17.97 -22.84
N SER A 221 23.77 19.11 -22.32
CA SER A 221 23.53 20.39 -23.00
C SER A 221 24.33 20.50 -24.30
N ILE A 222 23.73 21.10 -25.32
CA ILE A 222 24.40 21.53 -26.54
C ILE A 222 24.65 23.03 -26.43
N PRO A 223 25.89 23.49 -26.18
CA PRO A 223 26.18 24.91 -26.00
C PRO A 223 26.03 25.70 -27.32
N ARG A 224 25.53 26.94 -27.23
CA ARG A 224 25.48 27.89 -28.36
C ARG A 224 26.87 28.18 -28.94
N ASP A 225 27.85 28.30 -28.04
CA ASP A 225 29.25 28.47 -28.37
C ASP A 225 30.07 27.44 -27.59
N PRO A 226 30.50 26.34 -28.25
CA PRO A 226 31.28 25.28 -27.63
C PRO A 226 32.65 25.73 -27.10
N LEU A 227 33.17 26.89 -27.54
CA LEU A 227 34.47 27.40 -27.10
C LEU A 227 34.39 28.17 -25.79
N THR A 228 33.24 28.76 -25.48
CA THR A 228 33.06 29.61 -24.29
C THR A 228 32.16 28.98 -23.23
N HIS A 229 31.21 28.12 -23.62
CA HIS A 229 30.25 27.51 -22.69
C HIS A 229 30.55 26.02 -22.48
N PRO A 230 30.74 25.57 -21.22
CA PRO A 230 30.98 24.16 -20.93
C PRO A 230 29.72 23.33 -21.14
N VAL A 231 29.91 22.09 -21.56
CA VAL A 231 28.85 21.08 -21.61
C VAL A 231 28.39 20.74 -20.18
N LYS A 232 27.08 20.86 -19.95
CA LYS A 232 26.42 20.58 -18.67
C LYS A 232 25.72 19.22 -18.75
N HIS A 233 25.86 18.44 -17.67
CA HIS A 233 25.12 17.19 -17.46
C HIS A 233 24.00 17.44 -16.45
N LEU A 234 22.78 17.57 -16.97
CA LEU A 234 21.58 17.90 -16.23
C LEU A 234 20.81 16.62 -15.90
N LEU A 235 20.44 16.47 -14.63
CA LEU A 235 19.49 15.44 -14.21
C LEU A 235 18.15 16.08 -13.92
N THR A 236 17.08 15.62 -14.55
CA THR A 236 15.72 16.13 -14.29
C THR A 236 14.76 15.00 -13.95
N ALA A 237 13.84 15.28 -13.03
CA ALA A 237 12.74 14.37 -12.75
C ALA A 237 11.51 15.11 -12.23
N ARG A 238 10.35 14.54 -12.51
CA ARG A 238 9.11 14.91 -11.85
C ARG A 238 8.95 14.11 -10.56
N LYS A 239 9.14 14.76 -9.42
CA LYS A 239 8.95 14.14 -8.10
C LYS A 239 7.53 14.42 -7.59
N ARG A 240 6.82 13.40 -7.10
CA ARG A 240 5.47 13.53 -6.53
C ARG A 240 5.29 12.64 -5.32
N GLY A 241 4.58 13.12 -4.32
CA GLY A 241 4.33 12.38 -3.08
C GLY A 241 4.67 13.25 -1.88
N PHE A 242 5.02 12.61 -0.77
CA PHE A 242 5.19 13.32 0.49
C PHE A 242 6.32 12.72 1.32
N PHE A 243 6.89 13.55 2.18
CA PHE A 243 7.97 13.17 3.09
C PHE A 243 7.75 13.77 4.47
N ASN A 244 8.40 13.20 5.49
CA ASN A 244 8.40 13.73 6.84
C ASN A 244 9.83 13.82 7.37
N GLY A 245 10.43 15.02 7.21
CA GLY A 245 11.84 15.24 7.47
C GLY A 245 12.71 14.33 6.60
N ASP A 246 13.87 13.94 7.12
CA ASP A 246 14.81 13.06 6.42
C ASP A 246 14.58 11.56 6.71
N ALA A 247 13.74 11.25 7.69
CA ALA A 247 13.56 9.89 8.19
C ALA A 247 12.55 9.07 7.37
N GLN A 248 11.62 9.74 6.68
CA GLN A 248 10.42 9.12 6.12
C GLN A 248 10.03 9.77 4.79
N ARG A 249 9.75 8.97 3.77
CA ARG A 249 9.22 9.47 2.49
C ARG A 249 8.52 8.40 1.69
N ASN A 250 7.51 8.84 0.95
CA ASN A 250 6.86 8.10 -0.11
C ASN A 250 6.79 9.03 -1.32
N VAL A 251 7.86 9.01 -2.13
CA VAL A 251 8.03 9.92 -3.26
C VAL A 251 8.25 9.11 -4.51
N ARG A 252 7.47 9.40 -5.53
CA ARG A 252 7.64 8.89 -6.88
C ARG A 252 8.55 9.79 -7.67
N VAL A 253 9.54 9.22 -8.31
CA VAL A 253 10.45 9.90 -9.21
C VAL A 253 10.11 9.43 -10.62
N MET A 254 9.69 10.35 -11.48
CA MET A 254 9.12 10.06 -12.78
C MET A 254 9.85 10.80 -13.89
N TYR A 255 10.00 10.14 -15.03
CA TYR A 255 10.50 10.69 -16.28
C TYR A 255 9.56 10.33 -17.44
N SER A 256 9.80 10.94 -18.59
CA SER A 256 9.08 10.64 -19.83
C SER A 256 10.07 10.70 -20.99
N ILE A 257 9.85 9.87 -22.00
CA ILE A 257 10.65 9.78 -23.23
C ILE A 257 9.65 9.75 -24.39
N LEU A 258 9.82 10.65 -25.35
CA LEU A 258 9.04 10.68 -26.59
C LEU A 258 9.84 10.26 -27.82
N ASP A 259 11.17 10.14 -27.66
CA ASP A 259 12.09 9.83 -28.75
C ASP A 259 11.89 8.42 -29.32
N GLY A 260 11.89 8.30 -30.64
CA GLY A 260 11.77 7.04 -31.35
C GLY A 260 10.38 6.37 -31.33
N LEU A 261 9.34 7.08 -30.88
CA LEU A 261 7.95 6.63 -30.97
C LEU A 261 7.40 6.81 -32.39
N ASN A 262 6.30 6.11 -32.73
CA ASN A 262 5.55 6.40 -33.96
C ASN A 262 4.74 7.69 -33.82
N ALA A 263 4.39 8.33 -34.94
CA ALA A 263 3.69 9.61 -34.96
C ALA A 263 2.41 9.59 -34.10
N LYS A 264 1.55 8.60 -34.32
CA LYS A 264 0.29 8.44 -33.59
C LYS A 264 0.47 8.36 -32.07
N THR A 265 1.41 7.56 -31.58
CA THR A 265 1.67 7.42 -30.14
C THR A 265 2.32 8.69 -29.58
N ALA A 266 3.29 9.26 -30.31
CA ALA A 266 3.98 10.47 -29.89
C ALA A 266 3.02 11.66 -29.72
N LEU A 267 1.93 11.72 -30.49
CA LEU A 267 0.91 12.78 -30.43
C LEU A 267 -0.21 12.50 -29.41
N THR A 268 -0.67 11.26 -29.31
CA THR A 268 -1.85 10.91 -28.49
C THR A 268 -1.52 10.51 -27.06
N ARG A 269 -0.28 10.08 -26.78
CA ARG A 269 0.06 9.46 -25.50
C ARG A 269 1.35 10.03 -24.92
N TRP A 270 1.24 10.72 -23.79
CA TRP A 270 2.40 11.15 -23.01
C TRP A 270 2.53 10.36 -21.72
N GLU A 271 3.42 9.37 -21.73
CA GLU A 271 3.56 8.42 -20.63
C GLU A 271 4.64 8.84 -19.62
N TRP A 272 4.33 8.68 -18.33
CA TRP A 272 5.19 8.96 -17.20
C TRP A 272 5.55 7.65 -16.50
N ILE A 273 6.83 7.31 -16.57
CA ILE A 273 7.42 6.08 -16.07
C ILE A 273 8.33 6.42 -14.91
N GLY A 274 8.45 5.53 -13.94
CA GLY A 274 9.43 5.71 -12.87
C GLY A 274 9.24 4.75 -11.73
N GLU A 275 9.75 5.13 -10.56
CA GLU A 275 9.72 4.32 -9.36
C GLU A 275 9.16 5.09 -8.18
N ALA A 276 8.58 4.36 -7.23
CA ALA A 276 8.25 4.90 -5.91
C ALA A 276 9.40 4.61 -4.94
N VAL A 277 9.95 5.65 -4.35
CA VAL A 277 10.94 5.56 -3.28
C VAL A 277 10.20 5.65 -1.95
N ILE A 278 10.15 4.51 -1.25
CA ILE A 278 9.55 4.40 0.08
C ILE A 278 10.68 4.19 1.08
N VAL A 279 10.80 5.12 2.03
CA VAL A 279 11.76 5.04 3.13
C VAL A 279 10.99 5.30 4.41
N ASP A 280 11.21 4.46 5.41
CA ASP A 280 10.71 4.68 6.76
C ASP A 280 11.71 4.15 7.77
N SER A 281 12.35 5.07 8.50
CA SER A 281 13.34 4.74 9.52
C SER A 281 12.76 3.95 10.71
N TRP A 282 11.43 3.97 10.89
CA TRP A 282 10.74 3.21 11.95
C TRP A 282 10.22 1.85 11.47
N ALA A 283 10.43 1.48 10.21
CA ALA A 283 9.90 0.23 9.67
C ALA A 283 10.45 -1.03 10.38
N TRP A 284 11.58 -0.94 11.08
CA TRP A 284 12.13 -2.06 11.87
C TRP A 284 11.17 -2.54 12.94
N VAL A 285 10.26 -1.69 13.43
CA VAL A 285 9.30 -2.11 14.45
C VAL A 285 8.32 -3.15 13.90
N HIS A 286 8.02 -3.13 12.60
CA HIS A 286 7.22 -4.18 11.95
C HIS A 286 7.95 -5.53 11.86
N CYS A 287 9.26 -5.59 12.16
CA CYS A 287 9.97 -6.87 12.29
C CYS A 287 9.50 -7.68 13.51
N ILE A 288 8.76 -7.09 14.46
CA ILE A 288 8.12 -7.83 15.56
C ILE A 288 7.21 -8.96 15.01
N HIS A 289 6.59 -8.77 13.84
CA HIS A 289 5.79 -9.81 13.16
C HIS A 289 6.58 -11.06 12.78
N PHE A 290 7.90 -10.97 12.69
CA PHE A 290 8.77 -12.13 12.47
C PHE A 290 8.67 -13.11 13.65
N PHE A 291 8.81 -12.59 14.87
CA PHE A 291 8.72 -13.40 16.09
C PHE A 291 7.32 -13.96 16.27
N PHE A 292 6.29 -13.17 15.97
CA PHE A 292 4.91 -13.66 15.99
C PHE A 292 4.68 -14.77 14.96
N GLY A 293 5.25 -14.63 13.76
CA GLY A 293 5.21 -15.65 12.72
C GLY A 293 5.92 -16.95 13.14
N LEU A 294 7.12 -16.85 13.72
CA LEU A 294 7.87 -18.00 14.22
C LEU A 294 7.12 -18.74 15.32
N GLN A 295 6.50 -18.00 16.26
CA GLN A 295 5.68 -18.60 17.30
C GLN A 295 4.50 -19.37 16.69
N THR A 296 3.81 -18.80 15.70
CA THR A 296 2.70 -19.49 15.01
C THR A 296 3.18 -20.71 14.23
N ILE A 297 4.32 -20.66 13.54
CA ILE A 297 4.89 -21.81 12.83
C ILE A 297 5.22 -22.93 13.82
N TYR A 298 5.84 -22.60 14.95
CA TYR A 298 6.12 -23.56 16.01
C TYR A 298 4.84 -24.23 16.52
N SER A 299 3.80 -23.46 16.78
CA SER A 299 2.48 -23.97 17.17
C SER A 299 1.89 -24.96 16.15
N LEU A 300 2.00 -24.63 14.86
CA LEU A 300 1.53 -25.50 13.78
C LEU A 300 2.37 -26.79 13.65
N ILE A 301 3.68 -26.73 13.89
CA ILE A 301 4.54 -27.92 13.91
C ILE A 301 4.12 -28.86 15.05
N VAL A 302 3.88 -28.32 16.26
CA VAL A 302 3.40 -29.12 17.40
C VAL A 302 2.05 -29.75 17.08
N LEU A 303 1.10 -28.98 16.53
CA LEU A 303 -0.19 -29.51 16.09
C LEU A 303 -0.03 -30.65 15.08
N PHE A 304 0.79 -30.43 14.04
CA PHE A 304 1.06 -31.41 13.00
C PHE A 304 1.62 -32.72 13.57
N LEU A 305 2.59 -32.64 14.49
CA LEU A 305 3.16 -33.82 15.14
C LEU A 305 2.09 -34.59 15.93
N VAL A 306 1.24 -33.90 16.69
CA VAL A 306 0.17 -34.55 17.47
C VAL A 306 -0.86 -35.20 16.53
N THR A 307 -1.32 -34.48 15.50
CA THR A 307 -2.24 -35.01 14.50
C THR A 307 -1.65 -36.20 13.74
N TYR A 308 -0.37 -36.15 13.37
CA TYR A 308 0.33 -37.25 12.72
C TYR A 308 0.37 -38.51 13.59
N GLN A 309 0.72 -38.37 14.88
CA GLN A 309 0.75 -39.50 15.82
C GLN A 309 -0.64 -40.08 16.08
N LYS A 310 -1.67 -39.23 16.11
CA LYS A 310 -3.08 -39.68 16.17
C LYS A 310 -3.48 -40.48 14.95
N PHE A 311 -3.16 -39.98 13.77
CA PHE A 311 -3.43 -40.67 12.51
C PHE A 311 -2.73 -42.03 12.46
N ARG A 312 -1.46 -42.09 12.87
CA ARG A 312 -0.70 -43.35 12.98
C ARG A 312 -1.32 -44.34 13.99
N SER A 313 -2.02 -43.82 15.00
CA SER A 313 -2.76 -44.63 15.98
C SER A 313 -4.17 -45.03 15.51
N GLY A 314 -4.51 -44.80 14.24
CA GLY A 314 -5.81 -45.14 13.65
C GLY A 314 -6.96 -44.19 14.01
N LYS A 315 -6.66 -42.99 14.54
CA LYS A 315 -7.66 -42.01 14.99
C LYS A 315 -7.52 -40.71 14.21
N VAL A 316 -8.61 -40.19 13.67
CA VAL A 316 -8.64 -38.86 13.03
C VAL A 316 -8.91 -37.82 14.11
N TRP A 317 -7.95 -36.90 14.31
CA TRP A 317 -8.07 -35.79 15.25
C TRP A 317 -7.32 -34.57 14.72
N ILE A 318 -7.99 -33.43 14.66
CA ILE A 318 -7.45 -32.14 14.25
C ILE A 318 -7.78 -31.14 15.36
N GLY A 319 -6.76 -30.74 16.11
CA GLY A 319 -6.90 -29.78 17.20
C GLY A 319 -6.84 -28.32 16.77
N ASP A 320 -7.09 -27.43 17.72
CA ASP A 320 -7.08 -25.96 17.53
C ASP A 320 -5.66 -25.43 17.19
N PRO A 321 -5.42 -24.88 15.98
CA PRO A 321 -4.12 -24.30 15.60
C PRO A 321 -3.72 -23.09 16.46
N PHE A 322 -4.67 -22.48 17.18
CA PHE A 322 -4.47 -21.30 18.02
C PHE A 322 -4.32 -21.60 19.51
N SER A 323 -4.47 -22.86 19.93
CA SER A 323 -4.42 -23.32 21.35
C SER A 323 -3.19 -22.88 22.16
N SER A 324 -2.06 -22.64 21.50
CA SER A 324 -0.80 -22.23 22.12
C SER A 324 -0.60 -20.71 22.15
N ILE A 325 -1.48 -19.94 21.49
CA ILE A 325 -1.50 -18.48 21.49
C ILE A 325 -2.46 -18.05 22.60
N SER A 326 -1.93 -17.61 23.75
CA SER A 326 -2.79 -17.10 24.81
C SER A 326 -3.37 -15.73 24.47
N THR A 327 -4.56 -15.44 24.97
CA THR A 327 -5.22 -14.13 24.84
C THR A 327 -4.31 -12.99 25.33
N ALA A 328 -3.55 -13.20 26.40
CA ALA A 328 -2.57 -12.23 26.89
C ALA A 328 -1.43 -11.97 25.89
N ASP A 329 -0.95 -13.00 25.18
CA ASP A 329 0.11 -12.84 24.18
C ASP A 329 -0.45 -11.97 23.05
N LEU A 330 -1.65 -12.28 22.56
CA LEU A 330 -2.32 -11.56 21.49
C LEU A 330 -2.60 -10.08 21.82
N VAL A 331 -3.06 -9.79 23.05
CA VAL A 331 -3.27 -8.41 23.51
C VAL A 331 -1.94 -7.65 23.58
N LEU A 332 -0.88 -8.30 24.05
CA LEU A 332 0.47 -7.72 24.03
C LEU A 332 0.92 -7.43 22.59
N ARG A 333 0.62 -8.32 21.62
CA ARG A 333 0.91 -8.07 20.19
C ARG A 333 0.22 -6.82 19.69
N GLY A 334 -1.09 -6.68 19.96
CA GLY A 334 -1.86 -5.50 19.56
C GLY A 334 -1.33 -4.22 20.20
N PHE A 335 -0.99 -4.27 21.49
CA PHE A 335 -0.39 -3.13 22.20
C PHE A 335 0.96 -2.73 21.60
N LEU A 336 1.85 -3.69 21.31
CA LEU A 336 3.15 -3.41 20.69
C LEU A 336 3.00 -2.74 19.32
N VAL A 337 2.02 -3.17 18.52
CA VAL A 337 1.71 -2.55 17.22
C VAL A 337 1.13 -1.13 17.40
N LEU A 338 0.26 -0.91 18.38
CA LEU A 338 -0.25 0.45 18.65
C LEU A 338 0.87 1.39 19.14
N PHE A 339 1.74 0.89 20.02
CA PHE A 339 2.90 1.61 20.48
C PHE A 339 3.88 1.91 19.35
N SER A 340 4.06 0.98 18.40
CA SER A 340 4.89 1.23 17.22
C SER A 340 4.30 2.31 16.33
N CYS A 341 3.00 2.27 16.05
CA CYS A 341 2.31 3.32 15.32
C CYS A 341 2.46 4.68 16.00
N PHE A 342 2.44 4.72 17.34
CA PHE A 342 2.65 5.96 18.09
C PHE A 342 4.08 6.50 17.95
N LEU A 343 5.11 5.64 18.08
CA LEU A 343 6.52 6.04 17.89
C LEU A 343 6.80 6.51 16.45
N ASP A 344 6.16 5.87 15.49
CA ASP A 344 6.19 6.23 14.07
C ASP A 344 5.35 7.50 13.74
N ASN A 345 4.80 8.16 14.77
CA ASN A 345 3.90 9.31 14.64
C ASN A 345 2.73 9.01 13.67
N PHE A 346 2.25 7.77 13.60
CA PHE A 346 1.22 7.28 12.69
C PHE A 346 1.54 7.42 11.19
N TRP A 347 2.82 7.42 10.81
CA TRP A 347 3.23 7.55 9.41
C TRP A 347 2.71 6.40 8.54
N SER A 348 3.04 5.16 8.87
CA SER A 348 2.58 3.94 8.18
C SER A 348 1.04 3.88 8.04
N VAL A 349 0.31 4.19 9.12
CA VAL A 349 -1.16 4.25 9.15
C VAL A 349 -1.70 5.30 8.19
N ASN A 350 -1.11 6.50 8.20
CA ASN A 350 -1.53 7.59 7.33
C ASN A 350 -1.15 7.33 5.87
N GLU A 351 0.01 6.74 5.60
CA GLU A 351 0.45 6.33 4.27
C GLU A 351 -0.55 5.33 3.65
N TYR A 352 -0.98 4.34 4.43
CA TYR A 352 -2.01 3.39 4.02
C TYR A 352 -3.38 4.05 3.79
N ALA A 353 -3.77 4.99 4.65
CA ALA A 353 -4.99 5.77 4.48
C ALA A 353 -4.96 6.59 3.18
N MET A 354 -3.85 7.27 2.89
CA MET A 354 -3.64 8.01 1.64
C MET A 354 -3.65 7.10 0.41
N SER A 355 -3.07 5.90 0.49
CA SER A 355 -3.17 4.90 -0.59
C SER A 355 -4.62 4.53 -0.89
N ARG A 356 -5.43 4.26 0.14
CA ARG A 356 -6.85 3.97 -0.03
C ARG A 356 -7.62 5.17 -0.58
N ALA A 357 -7.33 6.37 -0.10
CA ALA A 357 -7.93 7.59 -0.59
C ALA A 357 -7.60 7.85 -2.08
N SER A 358 -6.37 7.54 -2.51
CA SER A 358 -5.96 7.65 -3.91
C SER A 358 -6.71 6.67 -4.81
N MET A 359 -6.94 5.44 -4.33
CA MET A 359 -7.77 4.46 -5.04
C MET A 359 -9.23 4.90 -5.16
N LEU A 360 -9.77 5.59 -4.15
CA LEU A 360 -11.15 6.07 -4.13
C LEU A 360 -11.37 7.27 -5.06
N THR A 361 -10.43 8.21 -5.07
CA THR A 361 -10.52 9.47 -5.84
C THR A 361 -10.03 9.34 -7.28
N GLY A 362 -9.35 8.24 -7.63
CA GLY A 362 -8.64 8.13 -8.91
C GLY A 362 -7.49 9.13 -9.05
N SER A 363 -7.02 9.68 -7.92
CA SER A 363 -5.84 10.54 -7.88
C SER A 363 -4.55 9.71 -8.00
N GLN A 364 -3.40 10.35 -7.84
CA GLN A 364 -2.12 9.70 -8.11
C GLN A 364 -1.82 8.60 -7.08
N THR A 365 -1.61 7.37 -7.55
CA THR A 365 -1.43 6.14 -6.75
C THR A 365 -0.35 6.22 -5.65
N VAL A 366 -0.71 6.09 -4.37
CA VAL A 366 0.31 5.99 -3.30
C VAL A 366 0.71 4.52 -3.13
N ARG A 367 1.96 4.19 -3.44
CA ARG A 367 2.47 2.81 -3.33
C ARG A 367 2.70 2.48 -1.86
N VAL A 368 2.21 1.33 -1.42
CA VAL A 368 2.38 0.83 -0.05
C VAL A 368 2.61 -0.68 -0.05
N HIS A 369 3.43 -1.17 0.87
CA HIS A 369 3.60 -2.60 1.08
C HIS A 369 2.44 -3.14 1.92
N LYS A 370 1.35 -3.52 1.25
CA LYS A 370 0.08 -3.94 1.87
C LYS A 370 0.23 -5.00 2.97
N ALA A 371 1.23 -5.88 2.87
CA ALA A 371 1.47 -6.94 3.84
C ALA A 371 1.86 -6.42 5.23
N ILE A 372 2.55 -5.27 5.32
CA ILE A 372 2.92 -4.65 6.61
C ILE A 372 1.64 -4.24 7.34
N MET A 373 0.84 -3.39 6.69
CA MET A 373 -0.40 -2.87 7.26
C MET A 373 -1.46 -3.95 7.47
N HIS A 374 -1.54 -4.96 6.61
CA HIS A 374 -2.42 -6.10 6.81
C HIS A 374 -2.11 -6.82 8.13
N ALA A 375 -0.83 -7.09 8.40
CA ALA A 375 -0.40 -7.73 9.65
C ALA A 375 -0.69 -6.86 10.88
N ASP A 376 -0.41 -5.55 10.82
CA ASP A 376 -0.67 -4.61 11.91
C ASP A 376 -2.16 -4.51 12.24
N ILE A 377 -3.00 -4.27 11.22
CA ILE A 377 -4.46 -4.13 11.40
C ILE A 377 -5.05 -5.45 11.91
N MET A 378 -4.58 -6.60 11.41
CA MET A 378 -5.03 -7.92 11.89
C MET A 378 -4.68 -8.13 13.36
N ALA A 379 -3.46 -7.77 13.78
CA ALA A 379 -3.04 -7.89 15.18
C ALA A 379 -3.87 -7.00 16.11
N ILE A 380 -4.12 -5.75 15.71
CA ILE A 380 -4.99 -4.83 16.45
C ILE A 380 -6.42 -5.38 16.52
N PHE A 381 -6.97 -5.84 15.40
CA PHE A 381 -8.32 -6.39 15.34
C PHE A 381 -8.49 -7.61 16.25
N LEU A 382 -7.58 -8.58 16.17
CA LEU A 382 -7.63 -9.77 17.03
C LEU A 382 -7.49 -9.40 18.51
N SER A 383 -6.66 -8.42 18.85
CA SER A 383 -6.58 -7.88 20.22
C SER A 383 -7.92 -7.27 20.68
N LEU A 384 -8.59 -6.49 19.82
CA LEU A 384 -9.90 -5.91 20.11
C LEU A 384 -10.99 -6.99 20.28
N VAL A 385 -10.97 -8.04 19.46
CA VAL A 385 -11.87 -9.19 19.60
C VAL A 385 -11.62 -9.92 20.93
N GLY A 386 -10.36 -10.09 21.33
CA GLY A 386 -10.00 -10.63 22.64
C GLY A 386 -10.57 -9.78 23.79
N PHE A 387 -10.53 -8.46 23.66
CA PHE A 387 -11.13 -7.54 24.63
C PHE A 387 -12.67 -7.63 24.67
N ILE A 388 -13.33 -7.64 23.51
CA ILE A 388 -14.79 -7.85 23.39
C ILE A 388 -15.20 -9.17 24.06
N SER A 389 -14.47 -10.25 23.76
CA SER A 389 -14.68 -11.56 24.37
C SER A 389 -14.56 -11.53 25.90
N ALA A 390 -13.58 -10.81 26.45
CA ALA A 390 -13.44 -10.63 27.90
C ALA A 390 -14.61 -9.85 28.52
N ILE A 391 -15.14 -8.83 27.85
CA ILE A 391 -16.32 -8.06 28.31
C ILE A 391 -17.57 -8.94 28.33
N PHE A 392 -17.86 -9.64 27.23
CA PHE A 392 -19.06 -10.46 27.12
C PHE A 392 -18.97 -11.76 27.92
N ARG A 393 -17.75 -12.14 28.35
CA ARG A 393 -17.43 -13.42 28.97
C ARG A 393 -17.83 -14.58 28.05
N GLU A 394 -17.51 -14.45 26.77
CA GLU A 394 -17.84 -15.42 25.72
C GLU A 394 -16.59 -15.87 25.00
N ARG A 395 -16.54 -17.14 24.55
CA ARG A 395 -15.46 -17.62 23.69
C ARG A 395 -15.77 -17.34 22.23
N ILE A 396 -14.78 -16.82 21.53
CA ILE A 396 -14.86 -16.50 20.12
C ILE A 396 -13.87 -17.37 19.37
N ASP A 397 -14.33 -18.11 18.37
CA ASP A 397 -13.44 -18.91 17.53
C ASP A 397 -12.50 -18.00 16.72
N PRO A 398 -11.17 -18.14 16.84
CA PRO A 398 -10.22 -17.33 16.09
C PRO A 398 -10.36 -17.47 14.57
N SER A 399 -10.78 -18.63 14.08
CA SER A 399 -10.99 -18.89 12.66
C SER A 399 -12.12 -18.03 12.11
N ILE A 400 -13.21 -17.85 12.87
CA ILE A 400 -14.32 -16.97 12.48
C ILE A 400 -13.86 -15.52 12.44
N ALA A 401 -13.10 -15.08 13.47
CA ALA A 401 -12.58 -13.73 13.52
C ALA A 401 -11.64 -13.43 12.33
N ILE A 402 -10.69 -14.33 12.04
CA ILE A 402 -9.76 -14.19 10.91
C ILE A 402 -10.51 -14.24 9.58
N PHE A 403 -11.46 -15.16 9.41
CA PHE A 403 -12.28 -15.23 8.19
C PHE A 403 -13.06 -13.94 7.93
N LEU A 404 -13.72 -13.40 8.96
CA LEU A 404 -14.43 -12.12 8.85
C LEU A 404 -13.47 -10.97 8.54
N PHE A 405 -12.30 -10.94 9.19
CA PHE A 405 -11.26 -9.96 8.90
C PHE A 405 -10.83 -10.00 7.43
N GLU A 406 -10.47 -11.17 6.89
CA GLU A 406 -10.05 -11.30 5.50
C GLU A 406 -11.18 -10.93 4.53
N PHE A 407 -12.42 -11.31 4.84
CA PHE A 407 -13.58 -10.95 4.03
C PHE A 407 -13.76 -9.43 3.97
N ILE A 408 -13.82 -8.75 5.12
CA ILE A 408 -13.99 -7.29 5.17
C ILE A 408 -12.77 -6.56 4.61
N HIS A 409 -11.56 -7.05 4.89
CA HIS A 409 -10.35 -6.48 4.33
C HIS A 409 -10.33 -6.57 2.80
N LYS A 410 -10.77 -7.70 2.22
CA LYS A 410 -10.89 -7.87 0.77
C LYS A 410 -11.89 -6.90 0.15
N TYR A 411 -13.07 -6.74 0.76
CA TYR A 411 -14.14 -5.86 0.27
C TYR A 411 -14.11 -4.44 0.83
N ARG A 412 -13.01 -4.02 1.46
CA ARG A 412 -12.90 -2.74 2.19
C ARG A 412 -13.24 -1.48 1.38
N LEU A 413 -12.96 -1.46 0.07
CA LEU A 413 -13.29 -0.31 -0.78
C LEU A 413 -14.78 -0.28 -1.08
N THR A 414 -15.37 -1.42 -1.45
CA THR A 414 -16.81 -1.58 -1.64
C THR A 414 -17.59 -1.18 -0.39
N LEU A 415 -17.10 -1.53 0.80
CA LEU A 415 -17.70 -1.15 2.09
C LEU A 415 -17.53 0.33 2.44
N VAL A 416 -16.53 1.02 1.88
CA VAL A 416 -16.44 2.48 2.04
C VAL A 416 -17.49 3.17 1.16
N HIS A 417 -17.72 2.65 -0.06
CA HIS A 417 -18.71 3.21 -0.98
C HIS A 417 -20.16 3.14 -0.49
N THR A 418 -20.48 2.26 0.47
CA THR A 418 -21.84 2.19 1.05
C THR A 418 -22.17 3.41 1.93
N ALA A 419 -21.18 4.22 2.31
CA ALA A 419 -21.35 5.39 3.15
C ALA A 419 -20.88 6.68 2.43
N PRO A 420 -21.78 7.40 1.72
CA PRO A 420 -21.42 8.60 0.96
C PRO A 420 -20.69 9.67 1.79
N ALA A 421 -21.10 9.89 3.04
CA ALA A 421 -20.46 10.85 3.93
C ALA A 421 -18.99 10.49 4.28
N VAL A 422 -18.67 9.19 4.32
CA VAL A 422 -17.29 8.69 4.51
C VAL A 422 -16.47 8.95 3.25
N VAL A 423 -17.05 8.65 2.08
CA VAL A 423 -16.41 8.88 0.76
C VAL A 423 -16.09 10.36 0.57
N GLU A 424 -17.03 11.24 0.87
CA GLU A 424 -16.86 12.69 0.75
C GLU A 424 -15.70 13.19 1.62
N LYS A 425 -15.67 12.83 2.90
CA LYS A 425 -14.58 13.24 3.80
C LYS A 425 -13.21 12.76 3.34
N ILE A 426 -13.11 11.49 2.91
CA ILE A 426 -11.85 10.92 2.39
C ILE A 426 -11.43 11.66 1.11
N SER A 427 -12.38 11.91 0.21
CA SER A 427 -12.11 12.54 -1.09
C SER A 427 -11.68 13.99 -0.94
N THR A 428 -12.36 14.77 -0.10
CA THR A 428 -12.01 16.16 0.21
C THR A 428 -10.61 16.27 0.80
N TYR A 429 -10.29 15.44 1.80
CA TYR A 429 -8.94 15.44 2.38
C TYR A 429 -7.88 15.06 1.33
N SER A 430 -8.13 14.00 0.56
CA SER A 430 -7.21 13.56 -0.50
C SER A 430 -6.98 14.64 -1.57
N GLY A 431 -8.02 15.38 -1.97
CA GLY A 431 -7.92 16.49 -2.91
C GLY A 431 -7.06 17.63 -2.37
N ILE A 432 -7.28 18.03 -1.13
CA ILE A 432 -6.46 19.06 -0.46
C ILE A 432 -4.99 18.62 -0.38
N GLN A 433 -4.72 17.36 -0.02
CA GLN A 433 -3.36 16.85 0.05
C GLN A 433 -2.70 16.74 -1.33
N TRP A 434 -3.48 16.44 -2.38
CA TRP A 434 -3.00 16.39 -3.75
C TRP A 434 -2.45 17.75 -4.19
N GLU A 435 -3.21 18.82 -3.98
CA GLU A 435 -2.84 20.18 -4.39
C GLU A 435 -1.67 20.77 -3.59
N ARG A 436 -1.37 20.26 -2.39
CA ARG A 436 -0.24 20.76 -1.56
C ARG A 436 1.12 20.67 -2.22
N GLY A 437 1.31 19.75 -3.17
CA GLY A 437 2.57 19.66 -3.90
C GLY A 437 2.79 20.82 -4.87
N ILE A 438 1.75 21.58 -5.22
CA ILE A 438 1.84 22.77 -6.06
C ILE A 438 2.51 23.88 -5.26
N ALA A 439 3.60 24.43 -5.79
CA ALA A 439 4.34 25.49 -5.14
C ALA A 439 3.44 26.73 -4.95
N LYS A 440 3.29 27.15 -3.69
CA LYS A 440 2.64 28.43 -3.36
C LYS A 440 3.58 29.56 -3.76
N VAL A 441 3.04 30.55 -4.47
CA VAL A 441 3.78 31.70 -4.95
C VAL A 441 3.11 32.99 -4.50
N THR A 442 3.89 34.06 -4.38
CA THR A 442 3.36 35.41 -4.14
C THR A 442 2.67 35.92 -5.43
N PRO A 443 1.78 36.92 -5.34
CA PRO A 443 1.17 37.54 -6.53
C PRO A 443 2.21 38.04 -7.55
N VAL A 444 3.37 38.51 -7.09
CA VAL A 444 4.47 38.99 -7.94
C VAL A 444 5.06 37.85 -8.77
N THR A 445 5.39 36.72 -8.13
CA THR A 445 5.86 35.52 -8.83
C THR A 445 4.74 34.90 -9.68
N ALA A 446 3.49 35.02 -9.23
CA ALA A 446 2.35 34.54 -9.99
C ALA A 446 2.15 35.27 -11.32
N ALA A 447 2.48 36.57 -11.35
CA ALA A 447 2.48 37.39 -12.55
C ALA A 447 3.68 37.13 -13.49
N MET A 448 4.71 36.39 -13.04
CA MET A 448 5.83 36.03 -13.92
C MET A 448 5.48 34.87 -14.85
N SER A 449 4.81 33.85 -14.31
CA SER A 449 4.40 32.69 -15.09
C SER A 449 3.08 32.12 -14.54
N PRO A 450 2.14 31.74 -15.43
CA PRO A 450 0.93 31.03 -15.05
C PRO A 450 1.20 29.55 -14.69
N MET A 451 2.32 28.98 -15.15
CA MET A 451 2.76 27.63 -14.79
C MET A 451 3.36 27.59 -13.38
N ARG A 452 3.26 26.43 -12.71
CA ARG A 452 3.77 26.21 -11.35
C ARG A 452 4.64 24.97 -11.25
N MET A 453 5.65 25.04 -10.40
CA MET A 453 6.35 23.85 -9.95
C MET A 453 5.42 23.00 -9.11
N TRP A 454 5.44 21.69 -9.33
CA TRP A 454 4.72 20.75 -8.48
C TRP A 454 5.59 19.55 -8.17
N SER A 455 6.01 19.51 -6.91
CA SER A 455 7.00 18.60 -6.36
C SER A 455 6.42 17.77 -5.20
N SER A 456 7.23 16.88 -4.63
CA SER A 456 6.97 16.29 -3.32
C SER A 456 6.97 17.35 -2.22
N PHE A 457 6.16 17.16 -1.18
CA PHE A 457 6.00 18.13 -0.09
C PHE A 457 6.21 17.51 1.28
N GLN A 458 6.60 18.34 2.26
CA GLN A 458 6.63 17.96 3.67
C GLN A 458 5.19 17.73 4.14
N PHE A 459 4.89 16.51 4.59
CA PHE A 459 3.55 16.14 5.03
C PHE A 459 3.15 16.97 6.26
N PRO A 460 1.93 17.53 6.29
CA PRO A 460 1.46 18.31 7.42
C PRO A 460 1.22 17.44 8.67
N ALA A 461 0.82 18.09 9.76
CA ALA A 461 0.23 17.38 10.90
C ALA A 461 -0.92 16.48 10.42
N LYS A 462 -0.94 15.24 10.91
CA LYS A 462 -1.89 14.21 10.48
C LYS A 462 -3.28 14.52 11.03
N ASP A 463 -4.30 14.39 10.19
CA ASP A 463 -5.68 14.61 10.59
C ASP A 463 -6.26 13.33 11.23
N PRO A 464 -6.61 13.35 12.53
CA PRO A 464 -7.17 12.19 13.21
C PRO A 464 -8.54 11.79 12.65
N VAL A 465 -9.34 12.74 12.16
CA VAL A 465 -10.65 12.47 11.56
C VAL A 465 -10.46 11.69 10.27
N PHE A 466 -9.54 12.13 9.41
CA PHE A 466 -9.20 11.42 8.17
C PHE A 466 -8.75 9.99 8.44
N ILE A 467 -7.88 9.77 9.44
CA ILE A 467 -7.42 8.43 9.81
C ILE A 467 -8.62 7.58 10.26
N ILE A 468 -9.42 8.03 11.22
CA ILE A 468 -10.56 7.25 11.74
C ILE A 468 -11.54 6.87 10.61
N VAL A 469 -11.90 7.85 9.77
CA VAL A 469 -12.84 7.65 8.65
C VAL A 469 -12.25 6.70 7.60
N SER A 470 -10.94 6.78 7.33
CA SER A 470 -10.27 5.87 6.40
C SER A 470 -10.34 4.41 6.86
N PHE A 471 -10.33 4.15 8.17
CA PHE A 471 -10.47 2.81 8.73
C PHE A 471 -11.92 2.39 9.01
N PHE A 472 -12.93 3.13 8.51
CA PHE A 472 -14.34 2.81 8.70
C PHE A 472 -14.72 1.33 8.50
N PRO A 473 -14.19 0.56 7.54
CA PRO A 473 -14.51 -0.88 7.42
C PRO A 473 -14.22 -1.72 8.67
N THR A 474 -13.27 -1.32 9.53
CA THR A 474 -13.01 -2.04 10.79
C THR A 474 -14.15 -1.88 11.80
N THR A 475 -15.01 -0.87 11.64
CA THR A 475 -16.22 -0.74 12.48
C THR A 475 -17.22 -1.87 12.19
N TYR A 476 -17.44 -2.23 10.93
CA TYR A 476 -18.28 -3.38 10.56
C TYR A 476 -17.76 -4.68 11.17
N LEU A 477 -16.43 -4.85 11.21
CA LEU A 477 -15.81 -5.99 11.89
C LEU A 477 -16.18 -6.04 13.37
N LEU A 478 -15.98 -4.95 14.10
CA LEU A 478 -16.26 -4.91 15.54
C LEU A 478 -17.75 -5.08 15.84
N VAL A 479 -18.63 -4.49 15.02
CA VAL A 479 -20.09 -4.66 15.14
C VAL A 479 -20.50 -6.11 14.88
N ALA A 480 -19.98 -6.74 13.83
CA ALA A 480 -20.28 -8.15 13.51
C ALA A 480 -19.83 -9.09 14.64
N MET A 481 -18.64 -8.87 15.21
CA MET A 481 -18.13 -9.68 16.32
C MET A 481 -18.93 -9.47 17.61
N SER A 482 -19.33 -8.23 17.89
CA SER A 482 -20.17 -7.93 19.05
C SER A 482 -21.56 -8.55 18.91
N ALA A 483 -22.17 -8.46 17.72
CA ALA A 483 -23.45 -9.10 17.42
C ALA A 483 -23.35 -10.62 17.56
N LEU A 484 -22.28 -11.25 17.07
CA LEU A 484 -22.03 -12.68 17.22
C LEU A 484 -21.93 -13.09 18.70
N ALA A 485 -21.21 -12.31 19.52
CA ALA A 485 -21.09 -12.56 20.96
C ALA A 485 -22.46 -12.45 21.66
N ILE A 486 -23.25 -11.43 21.33
CA ILE A 486 -24.61 -11.23 21.89
C ILE A 486 -25.54 -12.39 21.47
N LEU A 487 -25.54 -12.77 20.19
CA LEU A 487 -26.37 -13.86 19.67
C LEU A 487 -26.02 -15.20 20.33
N ARG A 488 -24.73 -15.50 20.53
CA ARG A 488 -24.28 -16.69 21.26
C ARG A 488 -24.80 -16.69 22.69
N LYS A 489 -24.74 -15.54 23.37
CA LYS A 489 -25.22 -15.40 24.74
C LYS A 489 -26.74 -15.62 24.85
N ILE A 490 -27.51 -15.08 23.90
CA ILE A 490 -28.95 -15.33 23.78
C ILE A 490 -29.22 -16.81 23.53
N TYR A 491 -28.44 -17.45 22.65
CA TYR A 491 -28.57 -18.87 22.35
C TYR A 491 -28.31 -19.76 23.57
N GLN A 492 -27.22 -19.54 24.30
CA GLN A 492 -26.89 -20.29 25.52
C GLN A 492 -27.94 -20.06 26.63
N TYR A 493 -28.51 -18.86 26.71
CA TYR A 493 -29.59 -18.58 27.65
C TYR A 493 -30.87 -19.36 27.32
N ARG A 494 -31.19 -19.53 26.02
CA ARG A 494 -32.36 -20.28 25.56
C ARG A 494 -32.15 -21.80 25.58
N PHE A 495 -30.91 -22.26 25.36
CA PHE A 495 -30.53 -23.67 25.32
C PHE A 495 -29.35 -23.94 26.27
N PRO A 496 -29.57 -23.92 27.60
CA PRO A 496 -28.51 -24.20 28.56
C PRO A 496 -28.02 -25.64 28.43
N GLU A 497 -26.70 -25.84 28.53
CA GLU A 497 -26.10 -27.18 28.56
C GLU A 497 -26.69 -27.99 29.72
N ARG A 498 -27.14 -29.21 29.44
CA ARG A 498 -27.70 -30.11 30.44
C ARG A 498 -26.61 -30.54 31.41
N VAL A 499 -26.61 -30.01 32.63
CA VAL A 499 -25.78 -30.53 33.73
C VAL A 499 -26.24 -31.94 34.07
N HIS A 500 -25.46 -32.96 33.72
CA HIS A 500 -25.72 -34.34 34.13
C HIS A 500 -25.40 -34.50 35.61
N VAL A 501 -26.40 -34.26 36.46
CA VAL A 501 -26.32 -34.52 37.91
C VAL A 501 -26.30 -36.03 38.14
N ARG A 502 -25.33 -36.50 38.93
CA ARG A 502 -25.14 -37.90 39.29
C ARG A 502 -26.34 -38.41 40.10
N SER A 503 -27.12 -39.34 39.56
CA SER A 503 -28.20 -40.04 40.27
C SER A 503 -27.69 -41.25 41.08
N SER A 504 -26.65 -41.07 41.89
CA SER A 504 -26.29 -42.05 42.93
C SER A 504 -26.13 -41.33 44.26
N GLN A 505 -27.23 -41.23 45.01
CA GLN A 505 -27.18 -41.08 46.46
C GLN A 505 -26.61 -42.38 47.03
N SER A 506 -25.30 -42.39 47.31
CA SER A 506 -24.76 -43.28 48.33
C SER A 506 -24.73 -42.48 49.63
N THR A 507 -25.63 -42.81 50.54
CA THR A 507 -25.61 -42.40 51.95
C THR A 507 -24.35 -42.94 52.60
N ASP A 508 -23.31 -42.09 52.66
CA ASP A 508 -22.29 -42.00 53.72
C ASP A 508 -21.06 -41.30 53.14
N THR A 509 -20.98 -39.97 53.30
CA THR A 509 -19.72 -39.20 53.17
C THR A 509 -19.86 -37.88 53.92
N SER A 510 -18.79 -37.54 54.64
CA SER A 510 -18.72 -36.43 55.59
C SER A 510 -18.78 -35.05 54.92
N GLY A 511 -19.10 -34.00 55.68
CA GLY A 511 -19.31 -32.63 55.16
C GLY A 511 -18.10 -32.00 54.44
N SER A 512 -16.88 -32.47 54.71
CA SER A 512 -15.65 -32.08 54.00
C SER A 512 -15.58 -32.68 52.59
N GLU A 513 -15.99 -33.93 52.44
CA GLU A 513 -16.03 -34.62 51.14
C GLU A 513 -17.12 -34.07 50.22
N LYS A 514 -18.22 -33.54 50.75
CA LYS A 514 -19.24 -32.85 49.92
C LYS A 514 -18.71 -31.56 49.29
N ALA A 515 -17.87 -30.80 49.99
CA ALA A 515 -17.22 -29.61 49.44
C ALA A 515 -16.07 -29.98 48.46
N ALA A 516 -15.30 -31.03 48.77
CA ALA A 516 -14.29 -31.57 47.87
C ALA A 516 -14.92 -32.23 46.61
N MET A 517 -16.07 -32.91 46.75
CA MET A 517 -16.86 -33.49 45.65
C MET A 517 -17.61 -32.44 44.85
N SER A 518 -18.08 -31.35 45.46
CA SER A 518 -18.67 -30.23 44.70
C SER A 518 -17.59 -29.55 43.86
N THR A 519 -16.38 -29.39 44.38
CA THR A 519 -15.23 -28.83 43.66
C THR A 519 -14.72 -29.79 42.57
N LYS A 520 -14.60 -31.10 42.87
CA LYS A 520 -14.28 -32.17 41.89
C LYS A 520 -15.40 -32.42 40.86
N GLY A 521 -16.64 -32.03 41.16
CA GLY A 521 -17.75 -32.05 40.22
C GLY A 521 -17.73 -30.89 39.22
N ILE A 522 -17.02 -29.80 39.54
CA ILE A 522 -16.93 -28.58 38.72
C ILE A 522 -15.68 -28.61 37.81
N VAL A 523 -14.57 -29.17 38.28
CA VAL A 523 -13.21 -29.09 37.70
C VAL A 523 -12.61 -30.51 37.55
N THR A 524 -11.89 -30.82 36.45
CA THR A 524 -11.26 -32.15 36.24
C THR A 524 -9.96 -32.29 37.06
N ASN A 525 -9.47 -33.52 37.35
CA ASN A 525 -8.20 -33.61 38.09
C ASN A 525 -7.04 -33.05 37.25
N PHE A 526 -7.07 -33.18 35.92
CA PHE A 526 -6.16 -32.45 35.03
C PHE A 526 -6.11 -30.94 35.32
N GLU A 527 -7.26 -30.28 35.47
CA GLU A 527 -7.33 -28.84 35.77
C GLU A 527 -6.85 -28.52 37.20
N ILE A 528 -7.06 -29.42 38.15
CA ILE A 528 -6.58 -29.29 39.54
C ILE A 528 -5.05 -29.43 39.58
N SER A 529 -4.48 -30.46 38.95
CA SER A 529 -3.04 -30.73 38.95
C SER A 529 -2.22 -29.72 38.14
N THR A 530 -2.79 -29.18 37.05
CA THR A 530 -2.11 -28.20 36.19
C THR A 530 -2.45 -26.74 36.49
N GLY A 531 -3.49 -26.49 37.31
CA GLY A 531 -4.05 -25.16 37.55
C GLY A 531 -4.72 -24.51 36.33
N ALA A 532 -4.84 -25.22 35.21
CA ALA A 532 -5.36 -24.69 33.95
C ALA A 532 -6.88 -24.87 33.85
N MET A 533 -7.65 -24.12 34.65
CA MET A 533 -9.13 -24.17 34.58
C MET A 533 -9.61 -23.69 33.20
N LEU A 534 -10.19 -24.59 32.41
CA LEU A 534 -10.70 -24.30 31.08
C LEU A 534 -12.00 -23.51 31.16
N ARG A 535 -12.92 -23.89 32.07
CA ARG A 535 -14.27 -23.29 32.18
C ARG A 535 -14.28 -21.78 32.46
N THR A 536 -13.17 -21.20 32.95
CA THR A 536 -13.03 -19.76 33.26
C THR A 536 -12.23 -18.98 32.22
N ARG A 537 -11.77 -19.62 31.13
CA ARG A 537 -11.08 -18.91 30.05
C ARG A 537 -12.08 -18.30 29.05
N PHE A 538 -12.08 -16.97 29.03
CA PHE A 538 -12.67 -16.13 27.99
C PHE A 538 -11.57 -15.65 27.06
N GLY A 539 -11.88 -15.52 25.77
CA GLY A 539 -10.92 -15.06 24.77
C GLY A 539 -11.19 -15.64 23.38
N LEU A 540 -10.22 -15.41 22.51
CA LEU A 540 -10.08 -16.07 21.21
C LEU A 540 -9.64 -17.53 21.42
N ILE A 541 -10.61 -18.41 21.56
CA ILE A 541 -10.44 -19.85 21.86
C ILE A 541 -11.50 -20.61 21.08
N SER A 542 -11.12 -21.67 20.37
CA SER A 542 -12.09 -22.48 19.62
C SER A 542 -13.06 -23.23 20.54
N ASP A 543 -14.26 -23.45 20.01
CA ASP A 543 -15.43 -23.95 20.76
C ASP A 543 -15.49 -25.48 20.83
N TYR A 544 -14.36 -26.11 21.14
CA TYR A 544 -14.27 -27.57 21.21
C TYR A 544 -14.90 -28.12 22.50
N ASN A 545 -15.40 -29.37 22.42
CA ASN A 545 -15.86 -30.12 23.59
C ASN A 545 -14.66 -30.41 24.50
N ASN A 546 -14.44 -29.54 25.49
CA ASN A 546 -13.29 -29.61 26.39
C ASN A 546 -13.36 -30.75 27.40
N TYR A 547 -14.54 -31.38 27.54
CA TYR A 547 -14.77 -32.43 28.51
C TYR A 547 -15.51 -33.62 27.88
N VAL A 548 -15.19 -34.81 28.38
CA VAL A 548 -15.93 -36.04 28.11
C VAL A 548 -16.44 -36.58 29.45
N TYR A 549 -17.63 -37.16 29.46
CA TYR A 549 -18.17 -37.82 30.65
C TYR A 549 -18.09 -39.34 30.49
N PHE A 550 -17.41 -40.01 31.41
CA PHE A 550 -17.44 -41.47 31.52
C PHE A 550 -17.96 -41.87 32.91
N LYS A 551 -19.00 -42.72 32.96
CA LYS A 551 -19.57 -43.25 34.21
C LYS A 551 -19.87 -42.15 35.27
N GLY A 552 -20.34 -40.98 34.83
CA GLY A 552 -20.70 -39.86 35.70
C GLY A 552 -19.53 -39.02 36.25
N MET A 553 -18.29 -39.28 35.82
CA MET A 553 -17.12 -38.43 36.11
C MET A 553 -16.77 -37.55 34.90
N LYS A 554 -16.21 -36.37 35.15
CA LYS A 554 -15.83 -35.37 34.14
C LYS A 554 -14.34 -35.50 33.84
N PHE A 555 -13.98 -35.71 32.57
CA PHE A 555 -12.60 -35.90 32.11
C PHE A 555 -12.22 -34.79 31.14
N ALA A 556 -10.93 -34.43 31.08
CA ALA A 556 -10.42 -33.54 30.04
C ALA A 556 -10.39 -34.30 28.71
N SER A 557 -11.07 -33.77 27.70
CA SER A 557 -11.00 -34.31 26.34
C SER A 557 -9.62 -34.05 25.73
N PRO A 558 -9.24 -34.73 24.62
CA PRO A 558 -8.02 -34.39 23.89
C PRO A 558 -7.95 -32.91 23.49
N ASP A 559 -9.09 -32.31 23.13
CA ASP A 559 -9.20 -30.89 22.81
C ASP A 559 -9.04 -30.00 24.05
N GLY A 560 -9.54 -30.44 25.22
CA GLY A 560 -9.34 -29.74 26.49
C GLY A 560 -7.88 -29.76 26.95
N VAL A 561 -7.18 -30.89 26.79
CA VAL A 561 -5.75 -31.00 27.12
C VAL A 561 -4.92 -30.12 26.18
N TYR A 562 -5.16 -30.20 24.88
CA TYR A 562 -4.44 -29.42 23.88
C TYR A 562 -4.76 -27.92 23.98
N GLY A 563 -6.04 -27.56 24.07
CA GLY A 563 -6.53 -26.18 24.23
C GLY A 563 -6.11 -25.51 25.55
N SER A 564 -5.72 -26.29 26.55
CA SER A 564 -5.09 -25.78 27.77
C SER A 564 -3.61 -25.39 27.57
N GLY A 565 -3.00 -25.80 26.45
CA GLY A 565 -1.59 -25.59 26.15
C GLY A 565 -0.69 -26.73 26.65
N TYR A 566 -1.18 -27.97 26.69
CA TYR A 566 -0.42 -29.14 27.11
C TYR A 566 -0.45 -30.26 26.07
N VAL A 567 0.61 -31.08 26.06
CA VAL A 567 0.71 -32.30 25.26
C VAL A 567 1.32 -33.42 26.10
N VAL A 568 0.98 -34.67 25.76
CA VAL A 568 1.54 -35.86 26.38
C VAL A 568 2.71 -36.38 25.54
N VAL A 569 3.90 -36.41 26.13
CA VAL A 569 5.14 -36.90 25.55
C VAL A 569 5.28 -38.39 25.84
N ASN A 570 5.34 -39.21 24.79
CA ASN A 570 5.49 -40.68 24.83
C ASN A 570 4.51 -41.40 25.77
N GLY A 571 3.32 -40.84 26.00
CA GLY A 571 2.31 -41.40 26.91
C GLY A 571 2.66 -41.35 28.40
N LYS A 572 3.79 -40.73 28.79
CA LYS A 572 4.34 -40.80 30.15
C LYS A 572 4.41 -39.45 30.85
N PHE A 573 4.59 -38.36 30.10
CA PHE A 573 4.79 -37.04 30.68
C PHE A 573 3.87 -36.01 30.02
N LEU A 574 3.15 -35.25 30.83
CA LEU A 574 2.37 -34.10 30.40
C LEU A 574 3.25 -32.85 30.49
N VAL A 575 3.40 -32.16 29.36
CA VAL A 575 4.33 -31.04 29.20
C VAL A 575 3.59 -29.86 28.57
N SER A 576 3.89 -28.64 29.04
CA SER A 576 3.35 -27.43 28.41
C SER A 576 3.96 -27.22 27.02
N THR A 577 3.10 -26.96 26.02
CA THR A 577 3.52 -26.72 24.63
C THR A 577 4.46 -25.53 24.51
N LYS A 578 4.30 -24.49 25.34
CA LYS A 578 5.20 -23.32 25.37
C LYS A 578 6.63 -23.67 25.82
N LYS A 579 6.83 -24.81 26.49
CA LYS A 579 8.12 -25.22 27.05
C LYS A 579 8.82 -26.32 26.24
N LEU A 580 8.20 -26.92 25.22
CA LEU A 580 8.84 -28.01 24.45
C LEU A 580 10.12 -27.53 23.75
N LEU A 581 10.13 -26.32 23.16
CA LEU A 581 11.34 -25.76 22.54
C LEU A 581 12.48 -25.57 23.57
N ALA A 582 12.14 -25.14 24.79
CA ALA A 582 13.12 -25.05 25.87
C ALA A 582 13.67 -26.43 26.25
N ILE A 583 12.83 -27.48 26.27
CA ILE A 583 13.27 -28.87 26.52
C ILE A 583 14.21 -29.35 25.42
N VAL A 584 13.89 -29.08 24.14
CA VAL A 584 14.75 -29.42 23.00
C VAL A 584 16.11 -28.75 23.13
N LEU A 585 16.14 -27.46 23.48
CA LEU A 585 17.39 -26.72 23.68
C LEU A 585 18.18 -27.20 24.90
N ILE A 586 17.53 -27.51 26.03
CA ILE A 586 18.18 -28.08 27.23
C ILE A 586 18.86 -29.41 26.88
N LYS A 587 18.21 -30.22 26.04
CA LYS A 587 18.75 -31.50 25.56
C LYS A 587 19.90 -31.32 24.57
N LEU A 588 19.78 -30.37 23.63
CA LEU A 588 20.80 -30.11 22.62
C LEU A 588 22.08 -29.51 23.24
N LEU A 589 21.92 -28.52 24.11
CA LEU A 589 23.02 -27.81 24.76
C LEU A 589 23.58 -28.54 25.98
N HIS A 590 22.94 -29.63 26.42
CA HIS A 590 23.25 -30.34 27.66
C HIS A 590 23.33 -29.42 28.90
N ALA A 591 22.62 -28.29 28.87
CA ALA A 591 22.68 -27.24 29.89
C ALA A 591 21.28 -26.73 30.25
N ARG A 592 21.02 -26.56 31.54
CA ARG A 592 19.74 -26.03 32.05
C ARG A 592 19.81 -24.51 32.15
N PHE A 593 19.28 -23.81 31.16
CA PHE A 593 19.16 -22.34 31.17
C PHE A 593 17.78 -21.84 31.63
N THR A 594 16.79 -22.73 31.79
CA THR A 594 15.47 -22.36 32.34
C THR A 594 14.85 -23.54 33.10
N ASN A 595 14.03 -23.25 34.11
CA ASN A 595 13.31 -24.27 34.87
C ASN A 595 12.05 -24.67 34.11
N VAL A 596 12.01 -25.93 33.67
CA VAL A 596 10.85 -26.54 33.00
C VAL A 596 10.33 -27.68 33.86
N TYR A 597 9.02 -27.71 34.06
CA TYR A 597 8.35 -28.77 34.81
C TYR A 597 7.51 -29.65 33.88
N ALA A 598 7.48 -30.95 34.16
CA ALA A 598 6.67 -31.95 33.49
C ALA A 598 5.90 -32.77 34.54
N TYR A 599 4.66 -33.13 34.26
CA TYR A 599 3.84 -33.95 35.15
C TYR A 599 3.87 -35.39 34.66
N GLU A 600 3.98 -36.36 35.56
CA GLU A 600 3.90 -37.77 35.18
C GLU A 600 2.43 -38.17 34.93
N VAL A 601 2.21 -38.90 33.84
CA VAL A 601 0.92 -39.45 33.45
C VAL A 601 0.94 -40.95 33.72
N ASP A 602 0.03 -41.42 34.56
CA ASP A 602 -0.17 -42.84 34.86
C ASP A 602 -1.53 -43.29 34.34
N GLY A 603 -1.52 -44.03 33.22
CA GLY A 603 -2.74 -44.40 32.49
C GLY A 603 -3.51 -43.17 32.01
N ASN A 604 -4.66 -42.89 32.62
CA ASN A 604 -5.45 -41.70 32.36
C ASN A 604 -5.27 -40.61 33.42
N THR A 605 -4.58 -40.85 34.55
CA THR A 605 -4.45 -39.88 35.65
C THR A 605 -3.16 -39.05 35.56
N VAL A 606 -3.25 -37.76 35.88
CA VAL A 606 -2.09 -36.86 36.02
C VAL A 606 -1.67 -36.81 37.49
N LYS A 607 -0.38 -37.00 37.78
CA LYS A 607 0.13 -36.81 39.15
C LYS A 607 0.17 -35.33 39.53
N ASP A 608 -0.21 -35.02 40.77
CA ASP A 608 -0.17 -33.65 41.31
C ASP A 608 1.25 -33.10 41.52
N THR A 609 2.28 -33.96 41.48
CA THR A 609 3.68 -33.56 41.65
C THR A 609 4.35 -33.28 40.32
N ALA A 610 4.83 -32.05 40.15
CA ALA A 610 5.57 -31.63 38.97
C ALA A 610 7.06 -32.01 39.11
N ARG A 611 7.63 -32.64 38.09
CA ARG A 611 9.04 -33.04 38.02
C ARG A 611 9.83 -32.02 37.20
N LEU A 612 10.98 -31.59 37.72
CA LEU A 612 11.90 -30.72 36.99
C LEU A 612 12.60 -31.49 35.85
N VAL A 613 12.65 -30.89 34.67
CA VAL A 613 13.27 -31.47 33.47
C VAL A 613 14.78 -31.22 33.46
N TYR A 614 15.53 -32.29 33.26
CA TYR A 614 16.99 -32.32 33.08
C TYR A 614 17.34 -32.78 31.64
N PRO A 615 18.59 -32.57 31.16
CA PRO A 615 19.01 -33.01 29.82
C PRO A 615 18.74 -34.50 29.52
N ASN A 616 18.78 -35.33 30.57
CA ASN A 616 18.58 -36.78 30.49
C ASN A 616 17.13 -37.22 30.74
N THR A 617 16.20 -36.30 30.96
CA THR A 617 14.79 -36.64 31.31
C THR A 617 14.00 -37.19 30.13
N PHE A 618 14.26 -36.72 28.90
CA PHE A 618 13.57 -37.18 27.68
C PHE A 618 14.57 -37.73 26.67
N MET A 619 14.26 -38.83 25.99
CA MET A 619 15.00 -39.28 24.80
C MET A 619 14.55 -38.51 23.54
N TRP A 620 15.37 -38.46 22.49
CA TRP A 620 14.97 -37.82 21.22
C TRP A 620 13.72 -38.48 20.61
N SER A 621 13.60 -39.80 20.76
CA SER A 621 12.41 -40.57 20.39
C SER A 621 11.16 -40.15 21.15
N ASP A 622 11.31 -39.67 22.39
CA ASP A 622 10.17 -39.26 23.21
C ASP A 622 9.57 -37.95 22.71
N LEU A 623 10.43 -36.98 22.35
CA LEU A 623 10.03 -35.67 21.84
C LEU A 623 9.35 -35.75 20.45
N TRP A 624 9.59 -36.83 19.69
CA TRP A 624 8.89 -37.10 18.44
C TRP A 624 7.48 -37.69 18.64
N ARG A 625 7.22 -38.30 19.79
CA ARG A 625 5.96 -38.99 20.13
C ARG A 625 5.05 -38.08 20.96
N LEU A 626 4.60 -36.98 20.36
CA LEU A 626 3.62 -36.08 20.96
C LEU A 626 2.19 -36.62 20.74
N ASN A 627 1.37 -36.68 21.79
CA ASN A 627 0.00 -37.18 21.73
C ASN A 627 -0.91 -36.37 22.67
N VAL A 628 -2.22 -36.53 22.53
CA VAL A 628 -3.24 -35.94 23.40
C VAL A 628 -4.28 -37.01 23.75
N THR A 629 -4.32 -37.47 24.98
CA THR A 629 -5.26 -38.51 25.43
C THR A 629 -6.28 -37.93 26.39
N VAL A 630 -7.39 -38.65 26.61
CA VAL A 630 -8.35 -38.29 27.64
C VAL A 630 -7.64 -38.42 28.99
N LEU A 631 -7.66 -37.36 29.79
CA LEU A 631 -7.04 -37.33 31.11
C LEU A 631 -8.11 -37.15 32.21
N LEU A 632 -7.94 -37.95 33.26
CA LEU A 632 -8.73 -38.08 34.49
C LEU A 632 -8.24 -37.09 35.52
#